data_AF-A0A924ZSW2-F1
#
_entry.id   AF-A0A924ZSW2-F1
#
_cell.length_a   1.000
_cell.length_b   1.000
_cell.length_c   1.000
_cell.angle_alpha   90.00
_cell.angle_beta   90.00
_cell.angle_gamma   90.00
#
_symmetry.space_group_name_H-M   'P 1'
#
loop_
_entity.id
_entity.type
_entity.pdbx_description
1 polymer ?
#
loop_
_entity_poly.entity_id
_entity_poly.type
_entity_poly.pdbx_seq_one_letter_code
_entity_poly.pdbx_strand_id
1 'polypeptide(L)' 'MSNIQNAIKERILVLDGAMGTMLQRYNFSEQDFRGEGFKDFRHCLKANNDL' A
#
# COMPACT_ATOMS: atom_id res chain seq x y z
N MET A 1 24.33 -7.48 -7.75
CA MET A 1 22.89 -7.41 -7.42
C MET A 1 22.14 -8.29 -8.40
N SER A 2 21.29 -9.20 -7.93
CA SER A 2 20.45 -10.00 -8.84
C SER A 2 19.36 -9.09 -9.41
N ASN A 3 19.40 -8.85 -10.72
CA ASN A 3 18.39 -8.10 -11.45
C ASN A 3 17.13 -8.97 -11.58
N ILE A 4 15.94 -8.40 -11.41
CA ILE A 4 14.66 -9.11 -11.57
C ILE A 4 14.57 -9.82 -12.94
N GLN A 5 15.18 -9.24 -13.97
CA GLN A 5 15.29 -9.81 -15.33
C GLN A 5 16.11 -11.11 -15.38
N ASN A 6 17.06 -11.29 -14.46
CA ASN A 6 17.81 -12.54 -14.34
C ASN A 6 17.03 -13.53 -13.49
N ALA A 7 16.43 -13.08 -12.37
CA ALA A 7 15.67 -13.93 -11.48
C ALA A 7 14.45 -14.60 -12.16
N ILE A 8 13.79 -13.89 -13.09
CA ILE A 8 12.62 -14.42 -13.82
C ILE A 8 12.96 -15.56 -14.78
N LYS A 9 14.23 -15.68 -15.21
CA LYS A 9 14.69 -16.75 -16.10
C LYS A 9 15.00 -18.05 -15.35
N GLU A 10 15.36 -17.94 -14.07
CA GLU A 10 15.83 -19.08 -13.26
C GLU A 10 14.69 -19.73 -12.46
N ARG A 11 13.63 -18.98 -12.16
CA ARG A 11 12.52 -19.45 -11.32
C ARG A 11 11.25 -18.65 -11.55
N ILE A 12 10.12 -19.24 -11.17
CA ILE A 12 8.84 -18.54 -11.09
C ILE A 12 8.92 -17.49 -9.98
N LEU A 13 8.55 -16.26 -10.31
CA LEU A 13 8.42 -15.17 -9.35
C LEU A 13 6.95 -15.04 -8.97
N VAL A 14 6.69 -14.89 -7.67
CA VAL A 14 5.36 -14.63 -7.13
C VAL A 14 5.34 -13.20 -6.62
N LEU A 15 4.34 -12.44 -7.05
CA LEU A 15 4.06 -11.11 -6.53
C LEU A 15 3.13 -11.22 -5.33
N ASP A 16 3.21 -10.24 -4.43
CA ASP A 16 2.34 -10.17 -3.27
C ASP A 16 0.88 -9.92 -3.67
N GLY A 17 -0.02 -10.19 -2.71
CA GLY A 17 -1.45 -10.06 -2.93
C GLY A 17 -1.96 -8.62 -2.84
N ALA A 18 -3.27 -8.45 -2.97
CA ALA A 18 -3.91 -7.13 -2.88
C ALA A 18 -3.77 -6.51 -1.47
N MET A 19 -2.83 -5.57 -1.32
CA MET A 19 -2.58 -4.85 -0.08
C MET A 19 -3.83 -4.10 0.43
N GLY A 20 -4.59 -3.46 -0.46
CA GLY A 20 -5.78 -2.68 -0.09
C GLY A 20 -6.86 -3.51 0.62
N THR A 21 -7.07 -4.76 0.19
CA THR A 21 -8.00 -5.69 0.85
C THR A 21 -7.52 -6.06 2.25
N MET A 22 -6.21 -6.17 2.46
CA MET A 22 -5.64 -6.42 3.78
C MET A 22 -5.84 -5.21 4.70
N LEU A 23 -5.61 -3.99 4.22
CA LEU A 23 -5.84 -2.76 4.99
C LEU A 23 -7.31 -2.59 5.41
N GLN A 24 -8.26 -2.95 4.54
CA GLN A 24 -9.69 -2.87 4.86
C GLN A 24 -10.07 -3.78 6.05
N ARG A 25 -9.40 -4.92 6.25
CA ARG A 25 -9.66 -5.83 7.39
C ARG A 25 -9.30 -5.22 8.74
N TYR A 26 -8.35 -4.29 8.78
CA TYR A 26 -7.94 -3.63 10.01
C TYR A 26 -8.88 -2.50 10.43
N ASN A 27 -9.90 -2.17 9.62
CA ASN A 27 -10.94 -1.17 9.93
C ASN A 27 -10.37 0.19 10.36
N PHE A 28 -9.27 0.64 9.75
CA PHE A 28 -8.67 1.93 10.03
C PHE A 28 -9.67 3.08 9.90
N SER A 29 -9.61 3.98 10.87
CA SER A 29 -10.35 5.23 10.91
C SER A 29 -9.64 6.28 10.06
N GLU A 30 -10.34 7.34 9.69
CA GLU A 30 -9.76 8.48 8.97
C GLU A 30 -8.59 9.13 9.74
N GLN A 31 -8.60 9.08 11.07
CA GLN A 31 -7.50 9.60 11.90
C GLN A 31 -6.22 8.77 11.73
N ASP A 32 -6.36 7.46 11.56
CA ASP A 32 -5.23 6.55 11.34
C ASP A 32 -4.55 6.82 9.98
N PHE A 33 -5.32 7.23 8.96
CA PHE A 33 -4.77 7.63 7.65
C PHE A 33 -4.08 9.01 7.68
N ARG A 34 -4.48 9.90 8.61
CA ARG A 34 -3.93 11.27 8.70
C ARG A 34 -2.57 11.33 9.35
N GLY A 35 -2.35 10.53 10.39
CA GLY A 35 -1.15 10.60 11.20
C GLY A 35 -0.84 12.04 11.65
N GLU A 36 0.45 12.37 11.79
CA GLU A 36 0.91 13.72 12.11
C GLU A 36 1.00 14.64 10.89
N GLY A 37 1.36 14.09 9.72
CA GLY A 37 1.66 14.87 8.52
C GLY A 37 0.44 15.43 7.79
N PHE A 38 -0.73 14.80 7.94
CA PHE A 38 -1.94 15.18 7.22
C PHE A 38 -3.13 15.50 8.13
N LYS A 39 -2.86 15.90 9.38
CA LYS A 39 -3.88 16.27 10.36
C LYS A 39 -4.91 17.24 9.78
N ASP A 40 -4.43 18.32 9.18
CA ASP A 40 -5.25 19.42 8.66
C ASP A 40 -5.60 19.29 7.17
N PHE A 41 -5.36 18.11 6.57
CA PHE A 41 -5.62 17.93 5.14
C PHE A 41 -7.13 18.01 4.83
N ARG A 42 -7.53 18.85 3.87
CA ARG A 42 -8.96 19.18 3.64
C ARG A 42 -9.82 18.02 3.16
N HIS A 43 -9.23 17.01 2.52
CA HIS A 43 -9.97 15.89 1.95
C HIS A 43 -9.79 14.63 2.79
N CYS A 44 -10.71 13.68 2.63
CA CYS A 44 -10.62 12.36 3.22
C CYS A 44 -9.38 11.64 2.66
N LEU A 45 -8.57 11.04 3.52
CA LEU A 45 -7.40 10.26 3.13
C LEU A 45 -7.72 8.78 3.01
N LYS A 46 -8.69 8.30 3.80
CA LYS A 46 -9.20 6.95 3.66
C LYS A 46 -9.73 6.75 2.24
N ALA A 47 -9.20 5.73 1.58
CA ALA A 47 -9.46 5.39 0.18
C ALA A 47 -8.95 6.41 -0.86
N ASN A 48 -8.13 7.38 -0.46
CA ASN A 48 -7.45 8.28 -1.39
C ASN A 48 -6.01 7.77 -1.64
N ASN A 49 -5.87 6.89 -2.62
CA ASN A 49 -4.59 6.24 -2.93
C ASN A 49 -3.71 7.05 -3.90
N ASP A 50 -4.19 8.22 -4.36
CA ASP A 50 -3.48 9.09 -5.31
C ASP A 50 -2.60 10.15 -4.61
N LEU A 51 -2.65 10.21 -3.28
CA LEU A 51 -1.79 11.03 -2.40
C LEU A 51 -0.48 10.32 -2.07
#